data_AF-A0A8J9UU95-F1
#
_entry.id   AF-A0A8J9UU95-F1
#
_cell.length_a   1.000
_cell.length_b   1.000
_cell.length_c   1.000
_cell.angle_alpha   90.00
_cell.angle_beta   90.00
_cell.angle_gamma   90.00
#
_symmetry.space_group_name_H-M   'P 1'
#
loop_
_entity.id
_entity.type
_entity.pdbx_description
1 polymer ?
#
loop_
_entity_poly.entity_id
_entity_poly.type
_entity_poly.pdbx_seq_one_letter_code
_entity_poly.pdbx_strand_id
1 'polypeptide(L)'
;MDVEVKIKEDMKKLGCKCNKKIALAYHLYIYLVDEKLMYDTEYCYNKDIDTLYVVARPNKNEKINIYVPIPTSFDGLAERQSAEKTSQIRQKEDRRSFINSELKKNESEILNDALNGGFVDDDDVCQVLD
;
A
#
# COMPACT_ATOMS: atom_id res chain seq x y z
N MET A 1 22.93 -9.89 -24.56
CA MET A 1 23.42 -8.64 -23.94
C MET A 1 23.03 -7.40 -24.76
N ASP A 2 22.92 -7.48 -26.08
CA ASP A 2 22.63 -6.30 -26.93
C ASP A 2 21.20 -5.75 -26.85
N VAL A 3 20.20 -6.59 -26.53
CA VAL A 3 18.79 -6.17 -26.51
C VAL A 3 18.50 -5.20 -25.37
N GLU A 4 19.04 -5.47 -24.18
CA GLU A 4 18.91 -4.60 -23.02
C GLU A 4 19.47 -3.20 -23.29
N VAL A 5 20.68 -3.14 -23.85
CA VAL A 5 21.35 -1.88 -24.16
C VAL A 5 20.54 -1.09 -25.19
N LYS A 6 20.07 -1.75 -26.25
CA LYS A 6 19.22 -1.12 -27.27
C LYS A 6 17.93 -0.54 -26.69
N ILE A 7 17.19 -1.30 -25.89
CA ILE A 7 15.94 -0.82 -25.27
C ILE A 7 16.21 0.38 -24.35
N LYS A 8 17.26 0.31 -23.52
CA LYS A 8 17.62 1.42 -22.62
C LYS A 8 18.07 2.65 -23.39
N GLU A 9 18.76 2.49 -24.51
CA GLU A 9 19.12 3.60 -25.41
C GLU A 9 17.91 4.21 -26.10
N ASP A 10 16.95 3.39 -26.54
CA ASP A 10 15.73 3.90 -27.16
C ASP A 10 14.85 4.66 -26.15
N MET A 11 14.77 4.18 -24.91
CA MET A 11 14.15 4.94 -23.81
C MET A 11 14.84 6.29 -23.53
N LYS A 12 16.17 6.37 -23.72
CA LYS A 12 16.89 7.66 -23.65
C LYS A 12 16.52 8.58 -24.81
N LYS A 13 16.42 8.03 -26.03
CA LYS A 13 16.05 8.80 -27.24
C LYS A 13 14.65 9.39 -27.15
N LEU A 14 13.72 8.73 -26.45
CA LEU A 14 12.37 9.27 -26.20
C LEU A 14 12.38 10.58 -25.39
N GLY A 15 13.44 10.83 -24.63
CA GLY A 15 13.66 12.08 -23.89
C GLY A 15 13.97 11.90 -22.41
N CYS A 16 13.86 10.69 -21.87
CA CYS A 16 14.20 10.42 -20.49
C CYS A 16 15.72 10.43 -20.28
N LYS A 17 16.23 11.35 -19.46
CA LYS A 17 17.67 11.46 -19.16
C LYS A 17 18.08 10.73 -17.87
N CYS A 18 17.10 10.31 -17.06
CA CYS A 18 17.37 9.69 -15.77
C CYS A 18 17.60 8.17 -15.90
N ASN A 19 18.83 7.71 -15.67
CA ASN A 19 19.18 6.28 -15.71
C ASN A 19 18.35 5.44 -14.74
N LYS A 20 17.97 5.97 -13.57
CA LYS A 20 17.11 5.26 -12.60
C LYS A 20 15.72 4.99 -13.18
N LYS A 21 15.08 6.01 -13.78
CA LYS A 21 13.75 5.88 -14.42
C LYS A 21 13.80 4.89 -15.60
N ILE A 22 14.86 4.95 -16.40
CA ILE A 22 15.08 4.02 -17.52
C ILE A 22 15.25 2.58 -17.01
N ALA A 23 16.04 2.36 -15.96
CA ALA A 23 16.22 1.03 -15.40
C ALA A 23 14.90 0.45 -14.87
N LEU A 24 14.11 1.25 -14.14
CA LEU A 24 12.80 0.82 -13.64
C LEU A 24 11.81 0.53 -14.77
N ALA A 25 11.76 1.39 -15.79
CA ALA A 25 10.90 1.19 -16.95
C ALA A 25 11.31 -0.06 -17.76
N TYR A 26 12.62 -0.31 -17.90
CA TYR A 26 13.14 -1.52 -18.53
C TYR A 26 12.71 -2.78 -17.79
N HIS A 27 12.87 -2.82 -16.46
CA HIS A 27 12.42 -3.96 -15.66
C HIS A 27 10.92 -4.20 -15.78
N LEU A 28 10.11 -3.12 -15.74
CA LEU A 28 8.66 -3.22 -15.94
C LEU A 28 8.32 -3.75 -17.33
N TYR A 29 8.98 -3.26 -18.38
CA TYR A 29 8.75 -3.71 -19.75
C TYR A 29 9.04 -5.21 -19.90
N ILE A 30 10.19 -5.68 -19.44
CA ILE A 30 10.56 -7.10 -19.49
C ILE A 30 9.58 -7.95 -18.69
N TYR A 31 9.19 -7.52 -17.49
CA TYR A 31 8.18 -8.21 -16.69
C TYR A 31 6.85 -8.38 -17.44
N LEU A 32 6.38 -7.33 -18.11
CA LEU A 32 5.12 -7.38 -18.87
C LEU A 32 5.21 -8.29 -20.10
N VAL A 33 6.38 -8.35 -20.75
CA VAL A 33 6.62 -9.17 -21.94
C VAL A 33 6.87 -10.64 -21.59
N ASP A 34 7.81 -10.92 -20.68
CA ASP A 34 8.34 -12.26 -20.43
C ASP A 34 7.57 -13.01 -19.35
N GLU A 35 7.14 -12.33 -18.28
CA GLU A 35 6.44 -12.98 -17.15
C GLU A 35 4.92 -12.90 -17.31
N LYS A 36 4.39 -11.72 -17.63
CA LYS A 36 2.94 -11.50 -17.72
C LYS A 36 2.37 -11.82 -19.11
N LEU A 37 3.22 -11.94 -20.13
CA LEU A 37 2.85 -12.26 -21.52
C LEU A 37 1.78 -11.32 -22.10
N MET A 38 1.93 -10.01 -21.87
CA MET A 38 0.99 -8.99 -22.33
C MET A 38 1.12 -8.71 -23.83
N TYR A 39 0.00 -8.42 -24.49
CA TYR A 39 -0.07 -8.08 -25.91
C TYR A 39 0.21 -6.60 -26.17
N ASP A 40 0.82 -6.30 -27.31
CA ASP A 40 1.05 -4.93 -27.81
C ASP A 40 1.71 -4.03 -26.76
N THR A 41 2.79 -4.54 -26.18
CA THR A 41 3.54 -3.87 -25.12
C THR A 41 4.46 -2.82 -25.72
N GLU A 42 4.23 -1.54 -25.41
CA GLU A 42 5.01 -0.41 -25.90
C GLU A 42 5.42 0.51 -24.75
N TYR A 43 6.64 1.04 -24.78
CA TYR A 43 7.12 2.02 -23.81
C TYR A 43 7.02 3.44 -24.38
N CYS A 44 6.61 4.38 -23.54
CA CYS A 44 6.36 5.77 -23.91
C CYS A 44 6.97 6.70 -22.85
N TYR A 45 7.30 7.93 -23.25
CA TYR A 45 7.78 8.98 -22.36
C TYR A 45 6.91 10.22 -22.48
N ASN A 46 6.36 10.68 -21.36
CA ASN A 46 5.66 11.95 -21.29
C ASN A 46 6.62 13.03 -20.75
N LYS A 47 6.84 14.07 -21.57
CA LYS A 47 7.73 15.20 -21.26
C LYS A 47 7.16 16.14 -20.20
N ASP A 48 5.84 16.32 -20.16
CA ASP A 48 5.17 17.28 -19.27
C ASP A 48 5.30 16.88 -17.80
N ILE A 49 5.32 15.57 -17.55
CA ILE A 49 5.44 14.97 -16.21
C ILE A 49 6.75 14.18 -16.02
N ASP A 50 7.70 14.30 -16.97
CA ASP A 50 9.00 13.60 -16.99
C ASP A 50 8.89 12.12 -16.56
N THR A 51 7.97 11.37 -17.18
CA THR A 51 7.66 9.99 -16.74
C THR A 51 7.66 9.01 -17.91
N LEU A 52 8.44 7.94 -17.76
CA LEU A 52 8.36 6.74 -18.60
C LEU A 52 7.21 5.87 -18.11
N TYR A 53 6.43 5.32 -19.03
CA TYR A 53 5.36 4.37 -18.75
C TYR A 53 5.29 3.32 -19.87
N VAL A 54 4.66 2.19 -19.58
CA VAL A 54 4.45 1.10 -20.54
C VAL A 54 2.96 0.95 -20.76
N VAL A 55 2.53 0.88 -22.01
CA VAL A 55 1.16 0.55 -22.39
C VAL A 55 1.12 -0.90 -22.85
N ALA A 56 0.12 -1.67 -22.43
CA ALA A 56 -0.02 -3.06 -22.83
C ALA A 56 -1.46 -3.56 -22.68
N ARG A 57 -1.84 -4.56 -23.47
CA ARG A 57 -3.14 -5.23 -23.43
C ARG A 57 -3.02 -6.59 -22.72
N PRO A 58 -3.92 -6.95 -21.78
CA PRO A 58 -3.91 -8.30 -21.21
C PRO A 58 -4.24 -9.37 -22.26
N ASN A 59 -5.18 -9.04 -23.16
CA ASN A 59 -5.61 -9.89 -24.27
C ASN A 59 -5.76 -9.05 -25.55
N LYS A 60 -5.66 -9.67 -26.73
CA LYS A 60 -5.77 -8.97 -28.03
C LYS A 60 -7.03 -8.09 -28.19
N ASN A 61 -8.13 -8.48 -27.56
CA ASN A 61 -9.43 -7.82 -27.68
C ASN A 61 -9.78 -6.94 -26.46
N GLU A 62 -8.90 -6.87 -25.47
CA GLU A 62 -9.12 -6.04 -24.29
C GLU A 62 -8.58 -4.62 -24.47
N LYS A 63 -9.03 -3.73 -23.59
CA LYS A 63 -8.57 -2.35 -23.54
C LYS A 63 -7.10 -2.29 -23.14
N ILE A 64 -6.41 -1.28 -23.66
CA ILE A 64 -5.02 -1.01 -23.31
C ILE A 64 -4.94 -0.45 -21.89
N ASN A 65 -3.98 -0.95 -21.12
CA ASN A 65 -3.68 -0.51 -19.77
C ASN A 65 -2.38 0.30 -19.77
N ILE A 66 -2.26 1.23 -18.81
CA ILE A 66 -1.07 2.05 -18.60
C ILE A 66 -0.39 1.57 -17.31
N TYR A 67 0.90 1.26 -17.40
CA TYR A 67 1.74 0.81 -16.29
C TYR A 67 2.85 1.83 -16.06
N VAL A 68 2.92 2.38 -14.84
CA VAL A 68 3.93 3.37 -14.46
C VAL A 68 4.93 2.69 -13.50
N PRO A 69 6.24 2.71 -13.79
CA PRO A 69 7.25 2.14 -12.92
C PRO A 69 7.42 2.99 -11.67
N ILE A 70 7.08 2.44 -10.51
CA ILE A 70 7.18 3.11 -9.22
C ILE A 70 8.34 2.47 -8.43
N PRO A 71 9.33 3.26 -7.95
CA PRO A 71 10.37 2.75 -7.07
C PRO A 71 9.77 2.34 -5.71
N THR A 72 10.18 1.18 -5.21
CA THR A 72 9.76 0.68 -3.89
C THR A 72 10.39 1.43 -2.72
N SER A 73 11.52 2.10 -2.95
CA SER A 73 12.23 2.93 -1.97
C SER A 73 11.71 4.36 -1.86
N PHE A 74 10.47 4.62 -2.27
CA PHE A 74 9.88 5.95 -2.15
C PHE A 74 9.31 6.14 -0.74
N ASP A 75 10.00 6.92 0.08
CA ASP A 75 9.61 7.27 1.47
C ASP A 75 8.25 8.02 1.60
N GLY A 76 7.54 8.27 0.50
CA GLY A 76 6.39 9.17 0.44
C GLY A 76 5.09 8.61 -0.15
N LEU A 77 5.03 7.32 -0.53
CA LEU A 77 3.75 6.73 -0.96
C LEU A 77 3.13 5.96 0.20
N ALA A 78 2.09 6.55 0.80
CA ALA A 78 1.12 5.81 1.58
C ALA A 78 0.70 4.58 0.77
N GLU A 79 0.93 3.38 1.31
CA GLU A 79 0.48 2.14 0.71
C GLU A 79 -0.96 2.33 0.22
N ARG A 80 -1.24 2.05 -1.06
CA ARG A 80 -2.64 1.82 -1.46
C ARG A 80 -3.10 0.63 -0.62
N GLN A 81 -3.86 0.92 0.43
CA GLN A 81 -4.42 -0.10 1.28
C GLN A 81 -5.25 -1.00 0.37
N SER A 82 -4.85 -2.27 0.26
CA SER A 82 -5.66 -3.30 -0.41
C SER A 82 -7.13 -3.11 0.03
N ALA A 83 -8.08 -3.39 -0.87
CA ALA A 83 -9.50 -3.40 -0.52
C ALA A 83 -9.76 -4.24 0.75
N GLU A 84 -8.97 -5.28 0.98
CA GLU A 84 -8.99 -6.10 2.19
C GLU A 84 -8.54 -5.31 3.43
N LYS A 85 -7.41 -4.60 3.37
CA LYS A 85 -6.93 -3.75 4.48
C LYS A 85 -7.94 -2.63 4.79
N THR A 86 -8.55 -2.05 3.76
CA THR A 86 -9.59 -1.01 3.90
C THR A 86 -10.84 -1.55 4.61
N SER A 87 -11.27 -2.77 4.27
CA SER A 87 -12.41 -3.43 4.93
C SER A 87 -12.16 -3.70 6.42
N GLN A 88 -10.94 -4.12 6.78
CA GLN A 88 -10.56 -4.38 8.16
C GLN A 88 -10.47 -3.08 8.98
N ILE A 89 -10.03 -1.98 8.37
CA ILE A 89 -9.97 -0.67 9.03
C ILE A 89 -11.39 -0.17 9.35
N ARG A 90 -12.33 -0.28 8.41
CA ARG A 90 -13.74 0.06 8.65
C ARG A 90 -14.34 -0.78 9.79
N GLN A 91 -14.12 -2.11 9.78
CA GLN A 91 -14.59 -2.98 10.88
C GLN A 91 -13.98 -2.59 12.23
N LYS A 92 -12.71 -2.18 12.27
CA LYS A 92 -12.05 -1.69 13.50
C LYS A 92 -12.60 -0.34 13.96
N GLU A 93 -12.92 0.57 13.05
CA GLU A 93 -13.56 1.85 13.38
C GLU A 93 -14.98 1.66 13.92
N ASP A 94 -15.78 0.79 13.30
CA ASP A 94 -17.13 0.46 13.78
C ASP A 94 -17.07 -0.13 15.19
N ARG A 95 -16.14 -1.06 15.43
CA ARG A 95 -15.93 -1.65 16.77
C ARG A 95 -15.48 -0.62 17.80
N ARG A 96 -14.62 0.33 17.43
CA ARG A 96 -14.18 1.42 18.32
C ARG A 96 -15.32 2.38 18.65
N SER A 97 -16.15 2.72 17.66
CA SER A 97 -17.31 3.58 17.85
C SER A 97 -18.32 2.94 18.82
N PHE A 98 -18.56 1.63 18.67
CA PHE A 98 -19.42 0.89 19.60
C PHE A 98 -18.87 0.92 21.03
N ILE A 99 -17.60 0.56 21.23
CA ILE A 99 -16.97 0.57 22.56
C ILE A 99 -17.06 1.96 23.20
N ASN A 100 -16.74 3.02 22.46
CA ASN A 100 -16.83 4.39 22.97
C ASN A 100 -18.25 4.80 23.32
N SER A 101 -19.25 4.32 22.58
CA SER A 101 -20.65 4.59 22.88
C SER A 101 -21.11 3.89 24.16
N GLU A 102 -20.70 2.65 24.39
CA GLU A 102 -21.03 1.89 25.60
C GLU A 102 -20.32 2.44 26.83
N LEU A 103 -19.03 2.80 26.71
CA LEU A 103 -18.28 3.46 27.77
C LEU A 103 -18.92 4.78 28.21
N LYS A 104 -19.44 5.56 27.26
CA LYS A 104 -20.17 6.80 27.57
C LYS A 104 -21.52 6.56 28.21
N LYS A 105 -22.25 5.51 27.81
CA LYS A 105 -23.54 5.18 28.42
C LYS A 105 -23.38 4.74 29.86
N ASN A 106 -22.34 3.97 30.15
CA ASN A 106 -22.11 3.37 31.47
C ASN A 106 -21.11 4.19 32.31
N GLU A 107 -20.78 5.42 31.89
CA GLU A 107 -19.77 6.27 32.52
C GLU A 107 -20.06 6.47 34.02
N SER A 108 -21.32 6.74 34.36
CA SER A 108 -21.75 6.96 35.75
C SER A 108 -21.69 5.69 36.61
N GLU A 109 -21.97 4.52 36.04
CA GLU A 109 -21.89 3.25 36.76
C GLU A 109 -20.43 2.87 37.04
N ILE A 110 -19.57 3.02 36.03
CA ILE A 110 -18.12 2.81 36.15
C ILE A 110 -17.52 3.75 37.20
N LEU A 111 -17.95 5.01 37.23
CA LEU A 111 -17.48 5.98 38.21
C LEU A 111 -17.95 5.63 39.63
N ASN A 112 -19.20 5.19 39.77
CA ASN A 112 -19.77 4.79 41.05
C ASN A 112 -19.07 3.53 41.59
N ASP A 113 -18.80 2.52 40.77
CA ASP A 113 -18.10 1.31 41.21
C ASP A 113 -16.64 1.60 41.61
N ALA A 114 -15.97 2.51 40.90
CA ALA A 114 -14.62 2.94 41.24
C ALA A 114 -14.57 3.78 42.53
N LEU A 115 -15.57 4.63 42.77
CA LEU A 115 -15.65 5.49 43.96
C LEU A 115 -16.16 4.76 45.20
N ASN A 116 -17.02 3.76 45.02
CA ASN A 116 -17.60 3.00 46.12
C ASN A 116 -16.67 1.90 46.65
N GLY A 117 -15.46 1.76 46.10
CA GLY A 117 -14.45 0.81 46.54
C GLY A 117 -14.97 -0.61 46.41
N GLY A 118 -14.77 -1.21 45.24
CA GLY A 118 -15.16 -2.60 44.97
C GLY A 118 -14.79 -3.54 46.12
N PHE A 119 -15.62 -4.56 46.32
CA PHE A 119 -15.46 -5.55 47.38
C PHE A 119 -14.05 -6.17 47.30
N VAL A 120 -13.22 -5.87 48.29
CA VAL A 120 -11.90 -6.49 48.46
C VAL A 120 -12.16 -7.73 49.29
N ASP A 121 -11.98 -8.92 48.71
CA ASP A 121 -12.00 -10.15 49.50
C ASP A 121 -10.82 -10.07 50.49
N ASP A 122 -11.14 -9.96 51.78
CA ASP A 122 -10.16 -9.83 52.88
C ASP A 122 -9.22 -11.04 53.02
N ASP A 123 -9.41 -12.08 52.19
CA ASP A 123 -8.63 -13.32 52.21
C ASP A 123 -7.31 -13.22 51.41
N ASP A 124 -7.12 -12.20 50.56
CA ASP A 124 -5.86 -11.94 49.86
C ASP A 124 -4.96 -10.96 50.65
N VAL A 125 -4.59 -11.37 51.87
CA VAL A 125 -3.49 -10.75 52.61
C VAL A 125 -2.22 -10.92 51.78
N CYS A 126 -1.75 -9.85 51.12
CA CYS A 126 -0.40 -9.78 50.56
C CYS A 126 0.61 -10.08 51.66
N GLN A 127 1.07 -11.33 51.73
CA GLN A 127 2.23 -11.70 52.53
C GLN A 127 3.44 -11.04 51.87
N VAL A 128 3.91 -9.94 52.46
CA VAL A 128 5.24 -9.41 52.20
C VAL A 128 6.20 -10.43 52.81
N LEU A 129 6.88 -11.20 51.96
CA LEU A 129 7.95 -12.08 52.41
C LEU A 129 9.13 -11.21 52.83
N ASP A 130 9.47 -11.26 54.12
CA ASP A 130 10.73 -10.73 54.68
C ASP A 130 11.96 -11.51 54.19
#